data_AF-A0A368FQB8-F1
#
_entry.id   AF-A0A368FQB8-F1
#
_cell.length_a   1.000
_cell.length_b   1.000
_cell.length_c   1.000
_cell.angle_alpha   90.00
_cell.angle_beta   90.00
_cell.angle_gamma   90.00
#
_symmetry.space_group_name_H-M   'P 1'
#
loop_
_entity.id
_entity.type
_entity.pdbx_description
1 polymer ?
#
loop_
_entity_poly.entity_id
_entity_poly.type
_entity_poly.pdbx_seq_one_letter_code
_entity_poly.pdbx_strand_id
1 'polypeptide(L)'
;MLAEARTHSNKEVRNAIMVLLAGKVSEADSLLEKGGSVYRAVMLNIIMLRWPRALDIAVKHNQFLEVVIGYRQRYLEKLGREESDEKFLRYKGEVEIDFNHIREVMDEAEAAEGMKK
;
A
#
# COMPACT_ATOMS: atom_id res chain seq x y z
N MET A 1 3.63 13.43 9.58
CA MET A 1 3.83 14.07 8.25
C MET A 1 4.95 15.12 8.22
N LEU A 2 4.80 16.39 8.64
CA LEU A 2 5.88 17.39 8.48
C LEU A 2 7.13 17.18 9.34
N ALA A 3 6.99 16.60 10.54
CA ALA A 3 8.14 16.23 11.37
C ALA A 3 8.90 15.06 10.74
N GLU A 4 8.15 14.00 10.40
CA GLU A 4 8.66 12.80 9.75
C GLU A 4 9.37 13.09 8.41
N ALA A 5 8.83 13.99 7.58
CA ALA A 5 9.47 14.43 6.33
C ALA A 5 10.90 14.95 6.53
N ARG A 6 11.19 15.52 7.70
CA ARG A 6 12.50 16.10 8.03
C ARG A 6 13.42 15.10 8.74
N THR A 7 12.86 14.20 9.53
CA THR A 7 13.64 13.36 10.47
C THR A 7 13.72 11.89 10.08
N HIS A 8 12.96 11.41 9.10
CA HIS A 8 13.01 10.02 8.68
C HIS A 8 14.42 9.65 8.19
N SER A 9 14.97 8.49 8.57
CA SER A 9 16.32 8.05 8.21
C SER A 9 16.52 7.87 6.70
N ASN A 10 15.59 7.15 6.06
CA ASN A 10 15.59 6.91 4.62
C ASN A 10 15.28 8.19 3.81
N LYS A 11 16.21 8.57 2.91
CA LYS A 11 16.11 9.75 2.05
C LYS A 11 14.92 9.69 1.08
N GLU A 12 14.65 8.53 0.50
CA GLU A 12 13.56 8.41 -0.47
C GLU A 12 12.20 8.50 0.20
N VAL A 13 12.09 8.01 1.44
CA VAL A 13 10.89 8.26 2.25
C VAL A 13 10.70 9.74 2.53
N ARG A 14 11.76 10.46 2.94
CA ARG A 14 11.68 11.93 3.15
C ARG A 14 11.22 12.65 1.88
N ASN A 15 11.84 12.32 0.74
CA ASN A 15 11.48 12.88 -0.55
C ASN A 15 10.03 12.57 -0.93
N ALA A 16 9.59 11.32 -0.76
CA ALA A 16 8.22 10.91 -1.05
C ALA A 16 7.20 11.66 -0.21
N ILE A 17 7.46 11.89 1.09
CA ILE A 17 6.58 12.68 1.94
C ILE A 17 6.51 14.14 1.45
N MET A 18 7.65 14.74 1.07
CA MET A 18 7.67 16.12 0.53
C MET A 18 6.87 16.23 -0.77
N VAL A 19 7.02 15.25 -1.67
CA VAL A 19 6.29 15.18 -2.94
C VAL A 19 4.79 14.94 -2.70
N LEU A 20 4.44 14.11 -1.72
CA LEU A 20 3.05 13.89 -1.32
C LEU A 20 2.41 15.15 -0.76
N LEU A 21 3.13 15.92 0.05
CA LEU A 21 2.66 17.23 0.56
C LEU A 21 2.40 18.23 -0.57
N ALA A 22 3.11 18.10 -1.69
CA ALA A 22 2.87 18.87 -2.91
C ALA A 22 1.72 18.31 -3.77
N GLY A 23 0.98 17.30 -3.29
CA GLY A 23 -0.17 16.68 -3.97
C GLY A 23 0.21 15.68 -5.07
N LYS A 24 1.50 15.36 -5.25
CA LYS A 24 1.98 14.53 -6.35
C LYS A 24 2.03 13.04 -5.96
N VAL A 25 0.85 12.44 -5.78
CA VAL A 25 0.71 11.05 -5.28
C VAL A 25 1.48 10.04 -6.13
N SER A 26 1.40 10.13 -7.45
CA SER A 26 2.08 9.21 -8.39
C SER A 26 3.61 9.22 -8.27
N GLU A 27 4.16 10.39 -8.01
CA GLU A 27 5.60 10.57 -7.85
C GLU A 27 6.04 10.08 -6.45
N ALA A 28 5.22 10.35 -5.43
CA ALA A 28 5.47 9.88 -4.06
C ALA A 28 5.49 8.34 -3.98
N ASP A 29 4.50 7.64 -4.54
CA ASP A 29 4.49 6.17 -4.50
C ASP A 29 5.63 5.55 -5.30
N SER A 30 6.00 6.16 -6.44
CA SER A 30 7.16 5.73 -7.22
C SER A 30 8.48 5.87 -6.46
N LEU A 31 8.64 6.93 -5.66
CA LEU A 31 9.81 7.13 -4.82
C LEU A 31 9.87 6.11 -3.67
N LEU A 32 8.73 5.84 -3.02
CA LEU A 32 8.65 4.81 -1.98
C LEU A 32 9.00 3.42 -2.53
N GLU A 33 8.44 3.05 -3.68
CA GLU A 33 8.67 1.76 -4.31
C GLU A 33 10.15 1.59 -4.73
N LYS A 34 10.73 2.59 -5.41
CA LYS A 34 12.15 2.56 -5.80
C LYS A 34 13.09 2.58 -4.60
N GLY A 35 12.67 3.22 -3.51
CA GLY A 35 13.38 3.26 -2.23
C GLY A 35 13.22 2.01 -1.38
N GLY A 36 12.56 0.96 -1.89
CA GLY A 36 12.36 -0.32 -1.19
C GLY A 36 11.40 -0.25 0.00
N SER A 37 10.54 0.77 0.03
CA SER A 37 9.44 0.94 1.00
C SER A 37 8.12 0.49 0.36
N VAL A 38 8.03 -0.79 0.04
CA VAL A 38 6.92 -1.42 -0.70
C VAL A 38 5.61 -1.34 0.09
N TYR A 39 5.63 -1.61 1.39
CA TYR A 39 4.44 -1.54 2.24
C TYR A 39 3.86 -0.13 2.25
N ARG A 40 4.70 0.90 2.48
CA ARG A 40 4.26 2.30 2.38
C ARG A 40 3.74 2.67 1.01
N ALA A 41 4.34 2.17 -0.08
CA ALA A 41 3.86 2.42 -1.43
C ALA A 41 2.47 1.79 -1.68
N VAL A 42 2.24 0.56 -1.21
CA VAL A 42 0.94 -0.12 -1.26
C VAL A 42 -0.10 0.64 -0.43
N MET A 43 0.20 0.92 0.83
CA MET A 43 -0.72 1.59 1.74
C MET A 43 -1.08 3.00 1.29
N LEU A 44 -0.13 3.76 0.75
CA LEU A 44 -0.42 5.07 0.15
C LEU A 44 -1.47 4.94 -0.95
N ASN A 45 -1.34 3.95 -1.85
CA ASN A 45 -2.30 3.76 -2.93
C ASN A 45 -3.66 3.23 -2.44
N ILE A 46 -3.71 2.40 -1.39
CA ILE A 46 -4.97 1.98 -0.76
C ILE A 46 -5.70 3.19 -0.16
N ILE A 47 -5.00 4.00 0.64
CA ILE A 47 -5.58 5.19 1.31
C ILE A 47 -6.09 6.20 0.27
N MET A 48 -5.36 6.36 -0.84
CA MET A 48 -5.76 7.24 -1.95
C MET A 48 -6.76 6.60 -2.92
N LEU A 49 -7.29 5.41 -2.61
CA LEU A 49 -8.23 4.64 -3.43
C LEU A 49 -7.72 4.35 -4.86
N ARG A 50 -6.40 4.34 -5.06
CA ARG A 50 -5.72 4.01 -6.32
C ARG A 50 -5.53 2.50 -6.43
N TRP A 51 -6.65 1.78 -6.43
CA TRP A 51 -6.68 0.31 -6.36
C TRP A 51 -5.83 -0.39 -7.42
N PRO A 52 -5.91 -0.05 -8.73
CA PRO A 52 -5.10 -0.74 -9.74
C PRO A 52 -3.59 -0.61 -9.47
N ARG A 53 -3.16 0.57 -9.00
CA ARG A 53 -1.75 0.81 -8.67
C ARG A 53 -1.31 0.05 -7.43
N ALA A 54 -2.15 -0.03 -6.40
CA ALA A 54 -1.85 -0.83 -5.21
C ALA A 54 -1.68 -2.32 -5.58
N LEU A 55 -2.56 -2.83 -6.44
CA LEU A 55 -2.50 -4.21 -6.94
C LEU A 55 -1.24 -4.45 -7.79
N ASP A 56 -0.92 -3.54 -8.71
CA ASP A 56 0.28 -3.64 -9.55
C ASP A 56 1.55 -3.73 -8.70
N ILE A 57 1.67 -2.92 -7.65
CA ILE A 57 2.81 -2.96 -6.72
C ILE A 57 2.85 -4.30 -5.99
N ALA A 58 1.72 -4.75 -5.42
CA ALA A 58 1.64 -5.99 -4.67
C ALA A 58 2.05 -7.21 -5.51
N VAL A 59 1.53 -7.31 -6.73
CA VAL A 59 1.87 -8.38 -7.68
C VAL A 59 3.32 -8.32 -8.10
N LYS A 60 3.84 -7.13 -8.43
CA LYS A 60 5.22 -6.95 -8.88
C LYS A 60 6.25 -7.39 -7.85
N HIS A 61 5.99 -7.11 -6.57
CA HIS A 61 6.90 -7.46 -5.47
C HIS A 61 6.56 -8.79 -4.80
N ASN A 62 5.44 -9.42 -5.18
CA ASN A 62 4.92 -10.63 -4.55
C ASN A 62 4.74 -10.47 -3.03
N GLN A 63 4.19 -9.33 -2.61
CA GLN A 63 3.95 -8.97 -1.22
C GLN A 63 2.63 -8.22 -1.07
N PHE A 64 1.95 -8.38 0.06
CA PHE A 64 0.76 -7.62 0.46
C PHE A 64 -0.45 -7.78 -0.49
N LEU A 65 -0.53 -8.88 -1.23
CA LEU A 65 -1.65 -9.12 -2.15
C LEU A 65 -2.96 -9.24 -1.36
N GLU A 66 -2.94 -10.04 -0.30
CA GLU A 66 -4.03 -10.23 0.66
C GLU A 66 -4.49 -8.92 1.31
N VAL A 67 -3.55 -8.01 1.59
CA VAL A 67 -3.84 -6.68 2.12
C VAL A 67 -4.63 -5.87 1.08
N VAL A 68 -4.16 -5.81 -0.17
CA VAL A 68 -4.84 -5.07 -1.24
C VAL A 68 -6.23 -5.63 -1.52
N ILE A 69 -6.35 -6.95 -1.67
CA ILE A 69 -7.63 -7.61 -1.96
C ILE A 69 -8.60 -7.45 -0.78
N GLY A 70 -8.14 -7.69 0.45
CA GLY A 70 -8.98 -7.55 1.65
C GLY A 70 -9.52 -6.14 1.82
N TYR A 71 -8.67 -5.12 1.71
CA TYR A 71 -9.11 -3.73 1.84
C TYR A 71 -10.02 -3.29 0.68
N ARG A 72 -9.80 -3.78 -0.54
CA ARG A 72 -10.68 -3.54 -1.68
C ARG A 72 -12.06 -4.16 -1.45
N GLN A 73 -12.11 -5.42 -1.00
CA GLN A 73 -13.33 -6.11 -0.65
C GLN A 73 -14.11 -5.34 0.43
N ARG A 74 -13.45 -4.98 1.54
CA ARG A 74 -14.09 -4.21 2.62
C ARG A 74 -14.58 -2.83 2.17
N TYR A 75 -13.87 -2.19 1.24
CA TYR A 75 -14.30 -0.92 0.65
C TYR A 75 -15.60 -1.08 -0.15
N LEU A 76 -15.69 -2.12 -0.99
CA LEU A 76 -16.87 -2.38 -1.81
C LEU A 76 -18.08 -2.84 -0.97
N GLU A 77 -17.87 -3.70 0.02
CA GLU A 77 -18.91 -4.14 0.96
C GLU A 77 -19.57 -2.94 1.66
N LYS A 78 -18.76 -1.96 2.10
CA LYS A 78 -19.28 -0.72 2.71
C LYS A 78 -20.11 0.13 1.75
N LEU A 79 -19.91 -0.03 0.44
CA LEU A 79 -20.70 0.64 -0.59
C LEU A 79 -21.89 -0.20 -1.07
N GLY A 80 -22.09 -1.41 -0.52
CA GLY A 80 -23.09 -2.35 -1.00
C GLY A 80 -22.83 -2.82 -2.43
N ARG A 81 -21.55 -2.92 -2.83
CA ARG A 81 -21.13 -3.31 -4.17
C ARG A 81 -20.33 -4.61 -4.14
N GLU A 82 -20.41 -5.34 -5.24
CA GLU A 82 -19.55 -6.49 -5.51
C GLU A 82 -18.34 -6.06 -6.34
N GLU A 83 -17.28 -6.89 -6.33
CA GLU A 83 -16.13 -6.66 -7.20
C GLU A 83 -16.49 -7.01 -8.64
N SER A 84 -16.13 -6.11 -9.55
CA SER A 84 -16.39 -6.25 -10.99
C SER A 84 -15.12 -6.15 -11.84
N ASP A 85 -14.00 -5.73 -11.25
CA ASP A 85 -12.72 -5.68 -11.96
C ASP A 85 -12.13 -7.09 -12.10
N GLU A 86 -11.91 -7.51 -13.34
CA GLU A 86 -11.43 -8.85 -13.68
C GLU A 86 -10.09 -9.20 -13.04
N LYS A 87 -9.18 -8.22 -12.89
CA LYS A 87 -7.88 -8.46 -12.24
C LYS A 87 -8.08 -8.76 -10.77
N PHE A 88 -8.92 -7.99 -10.10
CA PHE A 88 -9.21 -8.21 -8.68
C PHE A 88 -9.95 -9.52 -8.45
N LEU A 89 -10.91 -9.88 -9.30
CA LEU A 89 -11.60 -11.18 -9.23
C LEU A 89 -10.64 -12.35 -9.39
N ARG A 90 -9.70 -12.26 -10.33
CA ARG A 90 -8.66 -13.28 -10.51
C ARG A 90 -7.82 -13.45 -9.23
N TYR A 91 -7.23 -12.38 -8.72
CA TYR A 91 -6.36 -12.47 -7.55
C TYR A 91 -7.11 -12.77 -6.26
N LYS A 92 -8.41 -12.44 -6.16
CA LYS A 92 -9.25 -12.84 -5.04
C LYS A 92 -9.33 -14.37 -4.90
N GLY A 93 -9.27 -15.11 -6.01
CA GLY A 93 -9.20 -16.58 -5.97
C GLY A 93 -7.85 -17.14 -5.52
N GLU A 94 -6.80 -16.31 -5.46
CA GLU A 94 -5.44 -16.72 -5.11
C GLU A 94 -5.11 -16.50 -3.63
N VAL A 95 -5.95 -15.77 -2.88
CA VAL A 95 -5.70 -15.41 -1.47
C VAL A 95 -6.91 -15.69 -0.58
N GLU A 96 -6.64 -16.12 0.65
CA GLU A 96 -7.65 -16.19 1.71
C GLU A 96 -7.68 -14.86 2.48
N ILE A 97 -8.88 -14.32 2.72
CA ILE A 97 -9.06 -13.03 3.40
C ILE A 97 -9.38 -13.27 4.87
N ASP A 98 -8.34 -13.22 5.71
CA ASP A 98 -8.44 -13.13 7.17
C ASP A 98 -7.88 -11.78 7.64
N PHE A 99 -8.76 -10.94 8.22
CA PHE A 99 -8.38 -9.62 8.71
C PHE A 99 -7.52 -9.62 9.98
N ASN A 100 -7.50 -10.72 10.74
CA ASN A 100 -6.57 -10.85 11.86
C ASN A 100 -5.15 -11.04 11.31
N HIS A 101 -4.97 -11.98 10.39
CA HIS A 101 -3.69 -12.21 9.72
C HIS A 101 -3.21 -10.98 8.93
N ILE A 102 -4.10 -10.33 8.16
CA ILE A 102 -3.77 -9.08 7.44
C ILE A 102 -3.23 -8.01 8.41
N ARG A 103 -3.78 -7.90 9.62
CA ARG A 103 -3.30 -6.93 10.61
C ARG A 103 -1.89 -7.28 11.08
N GLU A 104 -1.62 -8.56 11.34
CA GLU A 104 -0.28 -9.03 11.73
C GLU A 104 0.74 -8.73 10.63
N VAL A 105 0.42 -9.03 9.37
CA VAL A 105 1.27 -8.72 8.20
C VAL A 105 1.58 -7.22 8.11
N MET A 106 0.57 -6.37 8.32
CA MET A 106 0.74 -4.92 8.28
C MET A 106 1.62 -4.41 9.43
N ASP A 107 1.39 -4.89 10.64
CA ASP A 107 2.16 -4.48 11.83
C ASP A 107 3.64 -4.87 11.69
N GLU A 108 3.92 -6.09 11.21
CA GLU A 108 5.28 -6.55 10.93
C GLU A 108 5.96 -5.74 9.82
N ALA A 109 5.24 -5.44 8.74
CA ALA A 109 5.78 -4.66 7.63
C ALA A 109 6.04 -3.20 8.01
N GLU A 110 5.15 -2.59 8.80
CA GLU A 110 5.32 -1.25 9.33
C GLU A 110 6.55 -1.17 10.24
N ALA A 111 6.72 -2.13 11.14
CA ALA A 111 7.90 -2.23 11.99
C ALA A 111 9.18 -2.40 11.15
N ALA A 112 9.16 -3.30 10.16
CA ALA A 112 10.29 -3.55 9.28
C ALA A 112 10.70 -2.30 8.48
N GLU A 113 9.74 -1.54 7.93
CA GLU A 113 10.03 -0.30 7.20
C GLU A 113 10.39 0.88 8.11
N GLY A 114 9.86 0.92 9.34
CA GLY A 114 10.24 1.90 10.35
C GLY A 114 11.68 1.72 10.88
N MET A 115 12.21 0.48 10.84
CA MET A 115 13.57 0.18 11.27
C MET A 115 14.65 0.30 10.18
N LYS A 116 14.27 0.39 8.89
CA LYS A 116 15.24 0.54 7.79
C LYS A 116 15.99 1.89 7.94
N LYS A 117 17.27 1.79 8.32
CA LYS A 117 18.22 2.91 8.45
C LYS A 117 18.56 3.51 7.09
#